data_AF-A0A957NRH5-F1
#
_entry.id   AF-A0A957NRH5-F1
#
_cell.length_a   1.000
_cell.length_b   1.000
_cell.length_c   1.000
_cell.angle_alpha   90.00
_cell.angle_beta   90.00
_cell.angle_gamma   90.00
#
_symmetry.space_group_name_H-M   'P 1'
#
loop_
_entity.id
_entity.type
_entity.pdbx_description
1 polymer ?
#
loop_
_entity_poly.entity_id
_entity_poly.type
_entity_poly.pdbx_seq_one_letter_code
_entity_poly.pdbx_strand_id
1 'polypeptide(L)' 'MSKYDYDLVVIGAGQGGLPAAHMAANLGAKVALIEMREVGGT' A
#
# COMPACT_ATOMS: atom_id res chain seq x y z
N MET A 1 12.94 16.13 -12.15
CA MET A 1 11.88 15.32 -11.48
C MET A 1 12.57 14.15 -10.81
N SER A 2 12.33 13.90 -9.52
CA SER A 2 12.79 12.66 -8.88
C SER A 2 12.04 11.48 -9.50
N LYS A 3 12.78 10.43 -9.86
CA LYS A 3 12.21 9.17 -10.35
C LYS A 3 12.06 8.24 -9.15
N TYR A 4 10.82 7.89 -8.83
CA TYR A 4 10.50 6.91 -7.79
C TYR A 4 10.11 5.58 -8.45
N ASP A 5 10.43 4.48 -7.78
CA ASP A 5 10.07 3.14 -8.28
C ASP A 5 8.61 2.79 -8.05
N TYR A 6 7.91 3.50 -7.16
CA TYR A 6 6.52 3.27 -6.78
C TYR A 6 5.72 4.57 -6.86
N ASP A 7 4.44 4.44 -7.19
CA ASP A 7 3.49 5.56 -7.23
C ASP A 7 2.88 5.83 -5.86
N LEU A 8 2.78 4.79 -5.01
CA LEU A 8 2.23 4.87 -3.66
C LEU A 8 2.96 3.89 -2.73
N VAL A 9 3.28 4.36 -1.51
CA VAL A 9 3.74 3.51 -0.41
C VAL A 9 2.71 3.59 0.71
N VAL A 10 2.18 2.44 1.13
CA VAL A 10 1.23 2.31 2.24
C VAL A 10 1.91 1.60 3.39
N ILE A 11 1.87 2.21 4.58
CA ILE A 11 2.44 1.66 5.81
C ILE A 11 1.30 1.23 6.73
N GLY A 12 1.25 -0.07 7.04
CA GLY A 12 0.21 -0.75 7.79
C GLY A 12 -0.77 -1.48 6.87
N ALA A 13 -0.98 -2.79 7.09
CA ALA A 13 -1.93 -3.64 6.37
C ALA A 13 -3.18 -3.96 7.20
N GLY A 14 -3.66 -2.98 7.97
CA GLY A 14 -4.92 -3.06 8.72
C GLY A 14 -6.16 -2.73 7.88
N GLN A 15 -7.28 -2.50 8.57
CA GLN A 15 -8.59 -2.20 7.97
C GLN A 15 -8.58 -1.01 6.99
N GLY A 16 -7.67 -0.04 7.16
CA GLY A 16 -7.52 1.08 6.23
C GLY A 16 -6.48 0.84 5.14
N GLY A 17 -5.33 0.28 5.51
CA GLY A 17 -4.17 0.24 4.61
C GLY A 17 -4.27 -0.82 3.53
N LEU A 18 -4.73 -2.03 3.85
CA LEU A 18 -4.88 -3.09 2.85
C LEU A 18 -5.93 -2.73 1.78
N PRO A 19 -7.14 -2.23 2.13
CA PRO A 19 -8.11 -1.80 1.11
C PRO A 19 -7.66 -0.59 0.30
N ALA A 20 -6.98 0.38 0.92
CA ALA A 20 -6.44 1.54 0.20
C ALA A 20 -5.37 1.13 -0.82
N ALA A 21 -4.42 0.28 -0.42
CA ALA A 21 -3.40 -0.25 -1.32
C ALA A 21 -4.02 -1.07 -2.46
N HIS A 22 -5.02 -1.90 -2.15
CA HIS A 22 -5.72 -2.71 -3.14
C HIS A 22 -6.49 -1.86 -4.16
N MET A 23 -7.20 -0.83 -3.69
CA MET A 23 -7.91 0.11 -4.57
C MET A 23 -6.94 0.86 -5.50
N ALA A 24 -5.82 1.37 -4.97
CA ALA A 24 -4.82 2.05 -5.77
C ALA A 24 -4.19 1.13 -6.83
N ALA A 25 -3.90 -0.12 -6.47
CA ALA A 25 -3.38 -1.11 -7.42
C ALA A 25 -4.40 -1.44 -8.53
N ASN A 26 -5.70 -1.55 -8.20
CA ASN A 26 -6.76 -1.76 -9.19
C ASN A 26 -6.94 -0.57 -10.15
N LEU A 27 -6.55 0.63 -9.72
CA LEU A 27 -6.49 1.83 -10.56
C LEU A 27 -5.18 1.93 -11.37
N GLY A 28 -4.30 0.94 -11.29
CA GLY A 28 -3.07 0.83 -12.08
C GLY A 28 -1.82 1.43 -11.42
N ALA A 29 -1.89 1.89 -10.17
CA ALA A 29 -0.72 2.38 -9.46
C ALA A 29 0.23 1.24 -9.09
N LYS A 30 1.55 1.47 -9.21
CA LYS A 30 2.56 0.58 -8.65
C LYS A 30 2.70 0.85 -7.15
N VAL A 31 2.06 0.01 -6.34
CA VAL A 31 1.96 0.19 -4.88
C VAL A 31 2.96 -0.70 -4.13
N ALA A 32 3.62 -0.15 -3.11
CA ALA A 32 4.28 -0.92 -2.06
C ALA A 32 3.42 -0.88 -0.78
N LEU A 33 3.05 -2.05 -0.23
CA LEU A 33 2.40 -2.17 1.07
C LEU A 33 3.37 -2.80 2.06
N ILE A 34 3.57 -2.16 3.21
CA ILE A 34 4.52 -2.60 4.23
C ILE A 34 3.76 -2.80 5.54
N GLU A 35 3.86 -3.99 6.11
CA GLU A 35 3.34 -4.34 7.44
C GLU A 35 4.48 -4.91 8.29
N MET A 36 4.52 -4.51 9.56
CA MET A 36 5.55 -4.95 10.51
C MET A 36 5.17 -6.29 11.18
N ARG A 37 3.87 -6.54 11.36
CA ARG A 37 3.34 -7.74 12.04
C ARG A 37 2.49 -8.58 11.07
N GLU A 38 1.23 -8.78 11.41
CA GLU A 38 0.29 -9.64 10.69
C GLU A 38 -0.64 -8.80 9.82
N VAL A 39 -0.99 -9.34 8.65
CA VAL A 39 -1.97 -8.73 7.76
C VAL A 39 -3.35 -8.79 8.43
N GLY A 40 -4.05 -7.65 8.50
CA GLY A 40 -5.34 -7.53 9.17
C GLY A 40 -5.39 -6.39 10.19
N GLY A 41 -4.24 -6.00 10.75
CA GLY A 41 -4.14 -4.93 11.74
C GLY A 41 -4.19 -5.47 13.16
N THR A 42 -5.07 -4.91 14.00
CA THR A 42 -5.26 -5.30 15.42
C THR A 42 -5.39 -6.80 15.60
#